data_AF-T0XUR5-F1
#
_entry.id   AF-T0XUR5-F1
#
_cell.length_a   1.000
_cell.length_b   1.000
_cell.length_c   1.000
_cell.angle_alpha   90.00
_cell.angle_beta   90.00
_cell.angle_gamma   90.00
#
_symmetry.space_group_name_H-M   'P 1'
#
loop_
_entity.id
_entity.type
_entity.pdbx_description
1 polymer ?
#
loop_
_entity_poly.entity_id
_entity_poly.type
_entity_poly.pdbx_seq_one_letter_code
_entity_poly.pdbx_strand_id
1 'polypeptide(L)'
;MRWKPLELQPIGWHPDINDGVRLNIPPFMMAGTLRFNKKPQVNIAWETDRGKDVESVPWFGVFDGKRINDHHLGLDEKRVAREEKSRKENAR
;
A
#
# COMPACT_ATOMS: atom_id res chain seq x y z
N MET A 1 -4.17 0.72 -4.22
CA MET A 1 -3.63 -0.42 -4.99
C MET A 1 -3.17 -1.55 -4.08
N ARG A 2 -4.14 -2.34 -3.62
CA ARG A 2 -3.87 -3.53 -2.80
C ARG A 2 -3.97 -4.83 -3.57
N TRP A 3 -4.50 -4.76 -4.80
CA TRP A 3 -4.71 -5.88 -5.71
C TRP A 3 -3.47 -6.29 -6.51
N LYS A 4 -2.39 -5.51 -6.48
CA LYS A 4 -1.13 -5.85 -7.15
C LYS A 4 -0.23 -6.69 -6.23
N PRO A 5 0.50 -7.68 -6.78
CA PRO A 5 1.59 -8.37 -6.09
C PRO A 5 2.63 -7.39 -5.49
N LEU A 6 3.35 -7.82 -4.45
CA LEU A 6 4.28 -6.99 -3.68
C LEU A 6 5.36 -6.32 -4.55
N GLU A 7 5.89 -7.03 -5.52
CA GLU A 7 6.92 -6.56 -6.44
C GLU A 7 6.42 -5.45 -7.39
N LEU A 8 5.11 -5.42 -7.67
CA LEU A 8 4.46 -4.44 -8.53
C LEU A 8 3.90 -3.26 -7.73
N GLN A 9 4.02 -3.29 -6.40
CA GLN A 9 3.66 -2.15 -5.57
C GLN A 9 4.58 -0.96 -5.88
N PRO A 10 4.05 0.27 -5.91
CA PRO A 10 4.86 1.45 -6.17
C PRO A 10 5.86 1.69 -5.04
N ILE A 11 7.05 2.16 -5.44
CA ILE A 11 8.13 2.59 -4.55
C ILE A 11 8.49 4.03 -4.96
N GLY A 12 8.40 4.97 -4.01
CA GLY A 12 8.63 6.38 -4.27
C GLY A 12 7.53 7.02 -5.14
N TRP A 13 7.91 8.00 -5.95
CA TRP A 13 7.01 8.79 -6.81
C TRP A 13 6.73 8.14 -8.18
N HIS A 14 6.45 6.85 -8.17
CA HIS A 14 6.07 6.11 -9.38
C HIS A 14 4.69 5.44 -9.25
N PRO A 15 3.62 6.16 -8.86
CA PRO A 15 2.29 5.60 -8.83
C PRO A 15 1.75 5.41 -10.25
N ASP A 16 1.11 4.27 -10.48
CA ASP A 16 0.25 4.01 -11.62
C ASP A 16 -1.06 4.78 -11.45
N ILE A 17 -1.66 5.21 -12.56
CA ILE A 17 -2.90 6.01 -12.55
C ILE A 17 -4.04 5.33 -11.79
N ASN A 18 -4.01 4.00 -11.68
CA ASN A 18 -4.98 3.18 -10.97
C ASN A 18 -4.62 2.96 -9.48
N ASP A 19 -3.53 3.56 -8.96
CA ASP A 19 -3.03 3.26 -7.61
C ASP A 19 -4.00 3.71 -6.51
N GLY A 20 -4.89 4.65 -6.83
CA GLY A 20 -5.76 5.31 -5.87
C GLY A 20 -4.96 6.22 -4.93
N VAL A 21 -5.48 7.41 -4.70
CA VAL A 21 -4.79 8.48 -3.95
C VAL A 21 -4.40 8.06 -2.53
N ARG A 22 -5.18 7.16 -1.91
CA ARG A 22 -5.10 6.86 -0.48
C ARG A 22 -3.85 6.11 -0.04
N LEU A 23 -3.22 5.32 -0.92
CA LEU A 23 -1.96 4.64 -0.58
C LEU A 23 -0.75 5.59 -0.53
N ASN A 24 -0.84 6.71 -1.23
CA ASN A 24 0.29 7.62 -1.40
C ASN A 24 0.27 8.80 -0.42
N ILE A 25 -0.88 9.09 0.21
CA ILE A 25 -1.01 10.18 1.17
C ILE A 25 -0.35 9.96 2.56
N PRO A 26 -0.16 8.74 3.10
CA PRO A 26 0.33 8.56 4.48
C PRO A 26 1.70 9.19 4.78
N PRO A 27 2.73 9.10 3.90
CA PRO A 27 4.01 9.78 4.14
C PRO A 27 3.86 11.31 4.30
N PHE A 28 2.95 11.93 3.56
CA PHE A 28 2.69 13.38 3.65
C PHE A 28 1.88 13.74 4.91
N MET A 29 0.97 12.85 5.31
CA MET A 29 0.24 12.97 6.58
C MET A 29 1.23 12.90 7.77
N MET A 30 2.13 11.91 7.79
CA MET A 30 3.14 11.74 8.84
C MET A 30 4.16 12.89 8.86
N ALA A 31 4.58 13.38 7.68
CA ALA A 31 5.54 14.47 7.57
C ALA A 31 4.97 15.86 7.91
N GLY A 32 3.66 15.98 8.15
CA GLY A 32 3.06 17.29 8.49
C GLY A 32 3.01 18.28 7.32
N THR A 33 3.31 17.86 6.09
CA THR A 33 3.54 18.76 4.94
C THR A 33 2.26 19.21 4.24
N LEU A 34 1.13 18.55 4.51
CA LEU A 34 -0.15 18.91 3.90
C LEU A 34 -0.66 20.24 4.47
N ARG A 35 -1.17 21.13 3.61
CA ARG A 35 -1.68 22.46 4.03
C ARG A 35 -2.77 22.38 5.10
N PHE A 36 -3.55 21.30 5.06
CA PHE A 36 -4.66 21.00 5.96
C PHE A 36 -4.28 20.05 7.12
N ASN A 37 -2.98 19.79 7.33
CA ASN A 37 -2.50 18.96 8.44
C ASN A 37 -2.44 19.71 9.79
N LYS A 38 -2.94 20.95 9.86
CA LYS A 38 -3.20 21.61 11.15
C LYS A 38 -4.50 21.03 11.72
N LYS A 39 -4.48 20.59 12.99
CA LYS A 39 -5.69 20.09 13.65
C LYS A 39 -6.84 21.12 13.57
N PRO A 40 -8.10 20.67 13.36
CA PRO A 40 -8.53 19.28 13.36
C PRO A 40 -8.56 18.69 11.93
N GLN A 41 -7.52 17.90 11.66
CA GLN A 41 -7.50 16.61 10.98
C GLN A 41 -8.33 16.46 9.69
N VAL A 42 -7.60 16.10 8.62
CA VAL A 42 -8.16 15.38 7.49
C VAL A 42 -9.00 14.23 8.03
N ASN A 43 -10.32 14.28 7.79
CA ASN A 43 -11.29 13.36 8.35
C ASN A 43 -11.19 11.98 7.66
N ILE A 44 -10.09 11.29 7.91
CA ILE A 44 -9.74 10.01 7.30
C ILE A 44 -9.80 8.95 8.39
N ALA A 45 -10.88 8.16 8.40
CA ALA A 45 -10.94 6.95 9.21
C ALA A 45 -10.03 5.88 8.60
N TRP A 46 -8.98 5.47 9.31
CA TRP A 46 -8.00 4.47 8.85
C TRP A 46 -8.43 3.01 9.08
N GLU A 47 -9.72 2.80 9.37
CA GLU A 47 -10.27 1.51 9.75
C GLU A 47 -10.54 0.58 8.55
N THR A 48 -11.36 -0.44 8.80
CA THR A 48 -11.84 -1.33 7.75
C THR A 48 -12.66 -0.54 6.73
N ASP A 49 -12.34 -0.73 5.46
CA ASP A 49 -13.01 -0.09 4.34
C ASP A 49 -14.13 -0.97 3.78
N ARG A 50 -14.99 -0.39 2.94
CA ARG A 50 -16.11 -1.11 2.32
C ARG A 50 -15.62 -2.18 1.34
N GLY A 51 -16.04 -3.42 1.52
CA GLY A 51 -15.73 -4.53 0.62
C GLY A 51 -14.63 -5.44 1.16
N LYS A 52 -14.13 -6.34 0.31
CA LYS A 52 -13.11 -7.33 0.65
C LYS A 52 -11.89 -7.17 -0.26
N ASP A 53 -10.72 -7.49 0.27
CA ASP A 53 -9.54 -7.69 -0.56
C ASP A 53 -9.69 -9.00 -1.37
N VAL A 54 -8.87 -9.18 -2.40
CA VAL A 54 -8.89 -10.40 -3.24
C VAL A 54 -7.96 -11.47 -2.66
N GLU A 55 -8.26 -12.74 -2.86
CA GLU A 55 -7.46 -13.85 -2.31
C GLU A 55 -5.99 -13.84 -2.77
N SER A 56 -5.70 -13.21 -3.90
CA SER A 56 -4.33 -13.06 -4.40
C SER A 56 -3.48 -12.07 -3.60
N VAL A 57 -4.05 -11.30 -2.67
CA VAL A 57 -3.25 -10.40 -1.84
C VAL A 57 -2.55 -11.18 -0.71
N PRO A 58 -1.26 -10.93 -0.44
CA PRO A 58 -0.51 -11.68 0.57
C PRO A 58 -1.10 -11.64 1.99
N TRP A 59 -1.79 -10.55 2.35
CA TRP A 59 -2.39 -10.35 3.66
C TRP A 59 -3.87 -10.78 3.74
N PHE A 60 -4.42 -11.40 2.69
CA PHE A 60 -5.82 -11.81 2.67
C PHE A 60 -6.13 -12.73 3.87
N GLY A 61 -5.28 -13.73 4.11
CA GLY A 61 -5.43 -14.67 5.23
C GLY A 61 -5.18 -14.04 6.61
N VAL A 62 -4.42 -12.94 6.68
CA VAL A 62 -4.13 -12.23 7.94
C VAL A 62 -5.36 -11.47 8.43
N PHE A 63 -6.12 -10.89 7.51
CA PHE A 63 -7.29 -10.06 7.82
C PHE A 63 -8.63 -10.72 7.48
N ASP A 64 -8.64 -12.02 7.17
CA ASP A 64 -9.84 -12.76 6.76
C ASP A 64 -10.59 -12.05 5.60
N GLY A 65 -9.82 -11.59 4.62
CA GLY A 65 -10.29 -10.83 3.46
C GLY A 65 -10.82 -9.43 3.77
N LYS A 66 -10.76 -8.94 5.01
CA LYS A 66 -11.15 -7.56 5.34
C LYS A 66 -10.18 -6.57 4.72
N ARG A 67 -10.72 -5.53 4.08
CA ARG A 67 -9.91 -4.44 3.52
C ARG A 67 -9.51 -3.46 4.62
N ILE A 68 -8.31 -3.62 5.19
CA ILE A 68 -7.82 -2.79 6.31
C ILE A 68 -7.02 -1.60 5.81
N ASN A 69 -7.53 -0.37 5.97
CA ASN A 69 -6.82 0.83 5.50
C ASN A 69 -5.54 1.14 6.26
N ASP A 70 -5.42 0.75 7.53
CA ASP A 70 -4.23 0.95 8.34
C ASP A 70 -3.07 -0.02 8.03
N HIS A 71 -3.28 -0.99 7.12
CA HIS A 71 -2.21 -1.90 6.72
C HIS A 71 -1.36 -1.30 5.59
N HIS A 72 -0.06 -1.18 5.85
CA HIS A 72 0.91 -0.56 4.96
C HIS A 72 2.14 -1.46 4.81
N LEU A 73 2.61 -1.58 3.57
CA LEU A 73 3.83 -2.31 3.25
C LEU A 73 5.06 -1.40 3.43
N GLY A 74 6.09 -1.94 4.05
CA GLY A 74 7.40 -1.29 4.16
C GLY A 74 8.06 -1.11 2.79
N LEU A 75 8.95 -0.12 2.67
CA LEU A 75 9.77 0.03 1.46
C LEU A 75 10.70 -1.18 1.27
N ASP A 76 11.24 -1.71 2.35
CA ASP A 76 12.16 -2.84 2.31
C ASP A 76 11.45 -4.12 1.86
N GLU A 77 10.24 -4.37 2.36
CA GLU A 77 9.40 -5.50 1.92
C GLU A 77 9.16 -5.48 0.41
N LYS A 78 8.84 -4.29 -0.15
CA LYS A 78 8.64 -4.13 -1.59
C LYS A 78 9.94 -4.31 -2.39
N ARG A 79 11.08 -3.86 -1.87
CA ARG A 79 12.39 -4.03 -2.50
C ARG A 79 12.79 -5.49 -2.55
N VAL A 80 12.67 -6.19 -1.42
CA VAL A 80 12.94 -7.63 -1.32
C VAL A 80 12.07 -8.40 -2.32
N ALA A 81 10.77 -8.12 -2.39
CA ALA A 81 9.88 -8.78 -3.35
C ALA A 81 10.31 -8.57 -4.82
N ARG A 82 10.78 -7.36 -5.18
CA ARG A 82 11.31 -7.09 -6.53
C ARG A 82 12.60 -7.84 -6.82
N GLU A 83 13.52 -7.88 -5.85
CA GLU A 83 14.78 -8.62 -5.98
C GLU A 83 14.55 -10.12 -6.13
N GLU A 84 13.63 -10.68 -5.34
CA GLU A 84 13.26 -12.09 -5.43
C GLU A 84 12.65 -12.45 -6.79
N LYS A 85 11.78 -11.59 -7.33
CA LYS A 85 11.23 -11.79 -8.67
C LYS A 85 12.34 -11.77 -9.73
N SER A 86 13.22 -10.78 -9.70
CA SER A 86 14.34 -10.68 -10.64
C SER A 86 15.27 -11.90 -10.55
N ARG A 87 15.55 -12.38 -9.34
CA ARG A 87 16.35 -13.60 -9.12
C ARG A 87 15.70 -14.84 -9.72
N LYS A 88 14.37 -14.99 -9.56
CA LYS A 88 13.61 -16.11 -10.14
C LYS A 88 13.58 -16.05 -11.67
N GLU A 89 13.47 -14.85 -12.25
CA GLU A 89 13.52 -14.66 -13.70
C GLU A 89 14.89 -15.00 -14.29
N ASN A 90 15.98 -14.60 -13.63
CA ASN A 90 17.34 -14.89 -14.10
C ASN A 90 17.77 -16.35 -13.94
N ALA A 91 17.09 -17.11 -13.08
CA ALA A 91 17.36 -18.54 -12.85
C ALA A 91 16.58 -19.46 -13.81
N ARG A 92 15.75 -18.90 -14.68
CA ARG A 92 14.87 -19.61 -15.62
C ARG A 92 15.40 -19.53 -17.04
#